data_AF-X1A1E1-F1
#
_entry.id   AF-X1A1E1-F1
#
_cell.length_a   1.000
_cell.length_b   1.000
_cell.length_c   1.000
_cell.angle_alpha   90.00
_cell.angle_beta   90.00
_cell.angle_gamma   90.00
#
_symmetry.space_group_name_H-M   'P 1'
#
loop_
_entity.id
_entity.type
_entity.pdbx_description
1 polymer ?
#
loop_
_entity_poly.entity_id
_entity_poly.type
_entity_poly.pdbx_seq_one_letter_code
_entity_poly.pdbx_strand_id
1 'polypeptide(L)'
;GKRTPSAAVKIAVDMVKEGLISREEAIMSIDPNKISKLLFKSIDENAIVRVLAKGINASPGAVSGIAIFDSDHAEELANSQEKEIILVRPQTKPEDVHGLYASSGVLTQFGGKTSHAAVVARGMGKPAVVGAQDIEIDEEAKEFKVAGTTIVEGEYITIDGTTGRVIEGKVPLIEPEIKGEFLELLEMTDEVRTMGVRANADTPIDAKKALEFGAEGIGLTRTEHMFMAQERLPVVQKMIMARTMEDRQDALAKILPMQKGDFLEIFKIMEGKPVTIRLLDPPLHEFLPELSTVLLEYQELKYDLN
;
A
#
# COMPACT_ATOMS: atom_id res chain seq x y z
N GLY A 1 32.67 -0.44 -8.81
CA GLY A 1 31.65 0.05 -9.75
C GLY A 1 30.29 0.08 -9.06
N LYS A 2 29.39 1.02 -9.41
CA LYS A 2 28.02 1.05 -8.91
C LYS A 2 27.27 -0.19 -9.45
N ARG A 3 27.05 -1.20 -8.60
CA ARG A 3 26.35 -2.46 -8.94
C ARG A 3 24.85 -2.31 -8.69
N THR A 4 24.01 -3.01 -9.47
CA THR A 4 22.59 -3.15 -9.16
C THR A 4 22.40 -4.02 -7.90
N PRO A 5 21.29 -3.88 -7.15
CA PRO A 5 21.06 -4.70 -5.95
C PRO A 5 21.06 -6.20 -6.26
N SER A 6 20.40 -6.62 -7.35
CA SER A 6 20.39 -8.03 -7.79
C SER A 6 21.80 -8.55 -8.13
N ALA A 7 22.62 -7.76 -8.84
CA ALA A 7 24.00 -8.14 -9.14
C ALA A 7 24.87 -8.22 -7.87
N ALA A 8 24.61 -7.37 -6.87
CA ALA A 8 25.32 -7.42 -5.59
C ALA A 8 25.00 -8.70 -4.82
N VAL A 9 23.72 -9.10 -4.77
CA VAL A 9 23.27 -10.37 -4.17
C VAL A 9 23.94 -11.54 -4.86
N LYS A 10 23.86 -11.60 -6.20
CA LYS A 10 24.45 -12.69 -6.98
C LYS A 10 25.94 -12.86 -6.72
N ILE A 11 26.71 -11.77 -6.79
CA ILE A 11 28.16 -11.80 -6.55
C ILE A 11 28.45 -12.28 -5.12
N ALA A 12 27.71 -11.81 -4.13
CA ALA A 12 27.93 -12.21 -2.73
C ALA A 12 27.70 -13.72 -2.55
N VAL A 13 26.62 -14.25 -3.13
CA VAL A 13 26.29 -15.69 -3.10
C VAL A 13 27.33 -16.53 -3.85
N ASP A 14 27.73 -16.10 -5.05
CA ASP A 14 28.76 -16.78 -5.84
C ASP A 14 30.11 -16.80 -5.11
N MET A 15 30.51 -15.70 -4.47
CA MET A 15 31.76 -15.63 -3.69
C MET A 15 31.75 -16.57 -2.48
N VAL A 16 30.58 -16.80 -1.84
CA VAL A 16 30.45 -17.81 -0.77
C VAL A 16 30.56 -19.22 -1.35
N LYS A 17 29.88 -19.50 -2.47
CA LYS A 17 29.94 -20.80 -3.17
C LYS A 17 31.37 -21.16 -3.61
N GLU A 18 32.13 -20.16 -4.04
CA GLU A 18 33.54 -20.28 -4.42
C GLU A 18 34.50 -20.34 -3.22
N GLY A 19 33.99 -20.18 -1.99
CA GLY A 19 34.79 -20.19 -0.76
C GLY A 19 35.73 -18.99 -0.61
N LEU A 20 35.45 -17.88 -1.29
CA LEU A 20 36.27 -16.67 -1.26
C LEU A 20 36.00 -15.80 -0.02
N ILE A 21 34.77 -15.84 0.48
CA ILE A 21 34.32 -15.10 1.67
C ILE A 21 33.41 -15.98 2.54
N SER A 22 33.31 -15.65 3.82
CA SER A 22 32.35 -16.29 4.73
C SER A 22 30.92 -15.84 4.45
N ARG A 23 29.93 -16.57 4.98
CA ARG A 23 28.50 -16.21 4.88
C ARG A 23 28.23 -14.85 5.55
N GLU A 24 28.85 -14.62 6.71
CA GLU A 24 28.74 -13.37 7.46
C GLU A 24 29.31 -12.20 6.67
N GLU A 25 30.47 -12.38 6.01
CA GLU A 25 31.07 -11.36 5.16
C GLU A 25 30.18 -11.04 3.95
N ALA A 26 29.57 -12.06 3.34
CA ALA A 26 28.63 -11.88 2.24
C ALA A 26 27.38 -11.09 2.67
N ILE A 27 26.76 -11.44 3.80
CA ILE A 27 25.61 -10.72 4.35
C ILE A 27 25.97 -9.26 4.63
N MET A 28 27.11 -9.02 5.29
CA MET A 28 27.57 -7.67 5.65
C MET A 28 27.98 -6.82 4.43
N SER A 29 28.27 -7.45 3.29
CA SER A 29 28.60 -6.75 2.04
C SER A 29 27.39 -6.10 1.36
N ILE A 30 26.17 -6.47 1.76
CA ILE A 30 24.94 -6.03 1.13
C ILE A 30 24.28 -4.93 1.95
N ASP A 31 23.98 -3.80 1.32
CA ASP A 31 23.23 -2.70 1.92
C ASP A 31 21.74 -3.05 1.99
N PRO A 32 21.13 -3.19 3.18
CA PRO A 32 19.72 -3.56 3.33
C PRO A 32 18.76 -2.58 2.63
N ASN A 33 19.13 -1.29 2.53
CA ASN A 33 18.31 -0.28 1.85
C ASN A 33 18.23 -0.48 0.33
N LYS A 34 19.15 -1.27 -0.22
CA LYS A 34 19.14 -1.65 -1.64
C LYS A 34 18.34 -2.92 -1.87
N ILE A 35 18.30 -3.83 -0.89
CA ILE A 35 17.49 -5.04 -0.95
C ILE A 35 15.99 -4.69 -0.98
N SER A 36 15.56 -3.69 -0.21
CA SER A 36 14.14 -3.31 -0.18
C SER A 36 13.58 -3.00 -1.57
N LYS A 37 14.40 -2.48 -2.49
CA LYS A 37 14.01 -2.21 -3.88
C LYS A 37 13.71 -3.47 -4.70
N LEU A 38 14.28 -4.62 -4.32
CA LEU A 38 14.01 -5.91 -4.95
C LEU A 38 12.68 -6.52 -4.50
N LEU A 39 12.04 -5.95 -3.46
CA LEU A 39 10.77 -6.43 -2.91
C LEU A 39 9.55 -5.73 -3.53
N PHE A 40 9.76 -4.75 -4.40
CA PHE A 40 8.68 -4.04 -5.08
C PHE A 40 8.68 -4.33 -6.57
N LYS A 41 7.49 -4.28 -7.19
CA LYS A 41 7.36 -4.30 -8.64
C LYS A 41 8.25 -3.23 -9.25
N SER A 42 8.91 -3.57 -10.35
CA SER A 42 9.79 -2.65 -11.06
C SER A 42 9.43 -2.63 -12.54
N ILE A 43 9.82 -1.57 -13.24
CA ILE A 43 9.62 -1.48 -14.69
C ILE A 43 10.67 -2.38 -15.35
N ASP A 44 10.26 -3.13 -16.37
CA ASP A 44 11.20 -3.90 -17.19
C ASP A 44 12.27 -2.99 -17.79
N GLU A 45 13.55 -3.27 -17.51
CA GLU A 45 14.68 -2.47 -17.98
C GLU A 45 14.79 -2.46 -19.53
N ASN A 46 14.18 -3.44 -20.20
CA ASN A 46 14.13 -3.51 -21.66
C ASN A 46 12.95 -2.74 -22.26
N ALA A 47 12.01 -2.28 -21.43
CA ALA A 47 10.86 -1.52 -21.91
C ALA A 47 11.30 -0.11 -22.34
N ILE A 48 10.95 0.26 -23.57
CA ILE A 48 11.08 1.63 -24.04
C ILE A 48 9.96 2.44 -23.42
N VAL A 49 10.32 3.36 -22.52
CA VAL A 49 9.35 4.19 -21.78
C VAL A 49 9.47 5.66 -22.16
N ARG A 50 8.32 6.32 -22.32
CA ARG A 50 8.26 7.78 -22.45
C ARG A 50 7.96 8.40 -21.09
N VAL A 51 9.00 8.97 -20.47
CA VAL A 51 8.87 9.68 -19.19
C VAL A 51 8.20 11.01 -19.44
N LEU A 52 7.07 11.25 -18.79
CA LEU A 52 6.30 12.49 -18.85
C LEU A 52 6.86 13.53 -17.88
N ALA A 53 7.09 13.14 -16.62
CA ALA A 53 7.58 14.02 -15.57
C ALA A 53 8.41 13.24 -14.54
N LYS A 54 9.07 14.00 -13.65
CA LYS A 54 9.78 13.45 -12.51
C LYS A 54 9.41 14.20 -11.23
N GLY A 55 8.90 13.48 -10.25
CA GLY A 55 8.65 13.96 -8.90
C GLY A 55 9.61 13.38 -7.88
N ILE A 56 9.23 13.52 -6.62
CA ILE A 56 9.90 12.96 -5.46
C ILE A 56 9.45 11.52 -5.26
N ASN A 57 10.41 10.62 -5.12
CA ASN A 57 10.20 9.21 -4.83
C ASN A 57 9.77 9.01 -3.35
N ALA A 58 8.48 9.09 -3.07
CA ALA A 58 7.93 9.10 -1.71
C ALA A 58 7.81 7.69 -1.11
N SER A 59 7.36 6.74 -1.92
CA SER A 59 7.16 5.34 -1.55
C SER A 59 7.56 4.45 -2.73
N PRO A 60 8.42 3.43 -2.51
CA PRO A 60 9.03 2.62 -3.58
C PRO A 60 8.03 1.72 -4.32
N GLY A 61 8.46 1.23 -5.48
CA GLY A 61 7.71 0.33 -6.37
C GLY A 61 7.17 1.00 -7.63
N ALA A 62 6.66 0.19 -8.55
CA ALA A 62 6.07 0.64 -9.80
C ALA A 62 4.67 0.06 -9.99
N VAL A 63 3.77 0.86 -10.56
CA VAL A 63 2.39 0.45 -10.85
C VAL A 63 1.91 1.12 -12.12
N SER A 64 1.16 0.37 -12.91
CA SER A 64 0.50 0.81 -14.14
C SER A 64 -1.00 0.71 -13.93
N GLY A 65 -1.69 1.84 -13.99
CA GLY A 65 -3.11 1.93 -13.67
C GLY A 65 -3.78 3.10 -14.39
N ILE A 66 -5.11 3.15 -14.31
CA ILE A 66 -5.88 4.26 -14.86
C ILE A 66 -5.76 5.48 -13.94
N ALA A 67 -5.57 6.67 -14.51
CA ALA A 67 -5.53 7.93 -13.78
C ALA A 67 -6.94 8.31 -13.32
N ILE A 68 -7.13 8.50 -12.02
CA ILE A 68 -8.39 8.96 -11.41
C ILE A 68 -8.09 10.19 -10.56
N PHE A 69 -8.90 11.23 -10.72
CA PHE A 69 -8.66 12.56 -10.12
C PHE A 69 -9.47 12.83 -8.86
N ASP A 70 -10.38 11.92 -8.52
CA ASP A 70 -11.31 12.04 -7.41
C ASP A 70 -11.23 10.82 -6.47
N SER A 71 -11.23 11.09 -5.16
CA SER A 71 -11.01 10.06 -4.14
C SER A 71 -12.23 9.13 -3.99
N ASP A 72 -13.44 9.69 -4.05
CA ASP A 72 -14.69 8.93 -3.94
C ASP A 72 -14.86 8.03 -5.18
N HIS A 73 -14.61 8.58 -6.37
CA HIS A 73 -14.66 7.81 -7.62
C HIS A 73 -13.60 6.70 -7.65
N ALA A 74 -12.41 6.92 -7.09
CA ALA A 74 -11.39 5.87 -6.97
C ALA A 74 -11.88 4.69 -6.10
N GLU A 75 -12.62 4.97 -5.02
CA GLU A 75 -13.21 3.95 -4.17
C GLU A 75 -14.36 3.21 -4.87
N GLU A 76 -15.27 3.92 -5.54
CA GLU A 76 -16.35 3.32 -6.32
C GLU A 76 -15.82 2.38 -7.41
N LEU A 77 -14.77 2.78 -8.12
CA LEU A 77 -14.14 1.97 -9.16
C LEU A 77 -13.44 0.73 -8.59
N ALA A 78 -12.74 0.87 -7.47
CA ALA A 78 -12.09 -0.27 -6.80
C ALA A 78 -13.11 -1.33 -6.35
N ASN A 79 -14.32 -0.91 -5.96
CA ASN A 79 -15.39 -1.81 -5.55
C ASN A 79 -16.15 -2.44 -6.73
N SER A 80 -16.18 -1.77 -7.88
CA SER A 80 -17.00 -2.18 -9.04
C SER A 80 -16.23 -2.93 -10.12
N GLN A 81 -14.89 -2.81 -10.19
CA GLN A 81 -14.04 -3.46 -11.19
C GLN A 81 -12.63 -3.77 -10.64
N GLU A 82 -12.04 -4.90 -11.04
CA GLU A 82 -10.60 -5.19 -10.82
C GLU A 82 -9.71 -4.37 -11.76
N LYS A 83 -9.63 -3.05 -11.55
CA LYS A 83 -8.69 -2.18 -12.27
C LYS A 83 -7.68 -1.57 -11.32
N GLU A 84 -6.42 -1.58 -11.72
CA GLU A 84 -5.35 -0.87 -11.02
C GLU A 84 -5.58 0.65 -11.19
N ILE A 85 -5.71 1.37 -10.09
CA ILE A 85 -6.04 2.81 -10.08
C ILE A 85 -4.83 3.61 -9.60
N ILE A 86 -4.55 4.74 -10.25
CA ILE A 86 -3.58 5.72 -9.77
C ILE A 86 -4.34 6.99 -9.40
N LEU A 87 -4.37 7.30 -8.10
CA LEU A 87 -4.98 8.53 -7.60
C LEU A 87 -4.07 9.72 -7.91
N VAL A 88 -4.59 10.66 -8.69
CA VAL A 88 -3.89 11.86 -9.15
C VAL A 88 -4.53 13.08 -8.48
N ARG A 89 -3.79 13.77 -7.61
CA ARG A 89 -4.31 14.93 -6.87
C ARG A 89 -3.29 16.08 -6.86
N PRO A 90 -3.69 17.36 -6.88
CA PRO A 90 -2.75 18.46 -6.64
C PRO A 90 -2.04 18.28 -5.28
N GLN A 91 -2.82 17.96 -4.24
CA GLN A 91 -2.35 17.60 -2.92
C GLN A 91 -3.41 16.76 -2.21
N THR A 92 -3.01 15.74 -1.46
CA THR A 92 -3.94 14.93 -0.65
C THR A 92 -4.24 15.59 0.69
N LYS A 93 -5.49 15.47 1.14
CA LYS A 93 -5.98 15.85 2.47
C LYS A 93 -6.31 14.60 3.31
N PRO A 94 -6.51 14.73 4.63
CA PRO A 94 -6.99 13.63 5.48
C PRO A 94 -8.29 12.98 4.98
N GLU A 95 -9.16 13.78 4.35
CA GLU A 95 -10.43 13.31 3.76
C GLU A 95 -10.20 12.32 2.62
N ASP A 96 -9.07 12.41 1.89
CA ASP A 96 -8.74 11.55 0.73
C ASP A 96 -8.23 10.14 1.13
N VAL A 97 -8.25 9.79 2.42
CA VAL A 97 -7.69 8.52 2.92
C VAL A 97 -8.37 7.30 2.30
N HIS A 98 -9.68 7.32 2.09
CA HIS A 98 -10.41 6.23 1.43
C HIS A 98 -9.91 6.01 -0.01
N GLY A 99 -9.73 7.07 -0.80
CA GLY A 99 -9.15 6.98 -2.15
C GLY A 99 -7.69 6.50 -2.14
N LEU A 100 -6.91 6.88 -1.13
CA LEU A 100 -5.55 6.34 -0.91
C LEU A 100 -5.57 4.83 -0.58
N TYR A 101 -6.57 4.35 0.14
CA TYR A 101 -6.78 2.91 0.39
C TYR A 101 -7.28 2.15 -0.84
N ALA A 102 -8.10 2.77 -1.68
CA ALA A 102 -8.62 2.16 -2.90
C ALA A 102 -7.59 2.11 -4.05
N SER A 103 -6.74 3.13 -4.16
CA SER A 103 -5.78 3.25 -5.27
C SER A 103 -4.58 2.30 -5.14
N SER A 104 -4.03 1.88 -6.27
CA SER A 104 -2.82 1.05 -6.34
C SER A 104 -1.54 1.88 -6.30
N GLY A 105 -1.64 3.18 -6.62
CA GLY A 105 -0.53 4.12 -6.54
C GLY A 105 -1.03 5.56 -6.46
N VAL A 106 -0.11 6.47 -6.08
CA VAL A 106 -0.45 7.87 -5.80
C VAL A 106 0.50 8.80 -6.54
N LEU A 107 -0.08 9.77 -7.25
CA LEU A 107 0.63 10.86 -7.91
C LEU A 107 0.13 12.20 -7.37
N THR A 108 1.05 13.05 -6.92
CA THR A 108 0.69 14.42 -6.54
C THR A 108 1.57 15.49 -7.17
N GLN A 109 0.96 16.61 -7.55
CA GLN A 109 1.67 17.79 -8.09
C GLN A 109 2.50 18.47 -7.01
N PHE A 110 1.95 18.63 -5.81
CA PHE A 110 2.58 19.28 -4.67
C PHE A 110 2.83 18.30 -3.52
N GLY A 111 3.80 18.64 -2.65
CA GLY A 111 4.14 17.86 -1.46
C GLY A 111 5.58 17.36 -1.45
N GLY A 112 6.09 17.09 -0.26
CA GLY A 112 7.45 16.58 -0.02
C GLY A 112 7.45 15.14 0.51
N LYS A 113 8.63 14.63 0.89
CA LYS A 113 8.80 13.26 1.44
C LYS A 113 8.03 13.00 2.75
N THR A 114 7.57 14.06 3.41
CA THR A 114 6.81 14.06 4.66
C THR A 114 5.38 14.57 4.48
N SER A 115 4.90 14.73 3.23
CA SER A 115 3.50 15.10 2.98
C SER A 115 2.56 13.96 3.41
N HIS A 116 1.28 14.30 3.57
CA HIS A 116 0.22 13.34 3.88
C HIS A 116 0.27 12.12 2.93
N ALA A 117 0.21 12.35 1.61
CA ALA A 117 0.35 11.30 0.59
C ALA A 117 1.61 10.42 0.81
N ALA A 118 2.76 11.04 1.09
CA ALA A 118 4.03 10.31 1.22
C ALA A 118 4.07 9.42 2.47
N VAL A 119 3.52 9.89 3.59
CA VAL A 119 3.48 9.14 4.84
C VAL A 119 2.48 7.99 4.73
N VAL A 120 1.30 8.27 4.22
CA VAL A 120 0.20 7.29 4.09
C VAL A 120 0.58 6.20 3.08
N ALA A 121 1.03 6.57 1.88
CA ALA A 121 1.40 5.58 0.86
C ALA A 121 2.57 4.69 1.30
N ARG A 122 3.55 5.24 2.04
CA ARG A 122 4.65 4.45 2.61
C ARG A 122 4.17 3.49 3.69
N GLY A 123 3.25 3.91 4.55
CA GLY A 123 2.62 3.05 5.55
C GLY A 123 1.86 1.87 4.94
N MET A 124 1.28 2.08 3.75
CA MET A 124 0.54 1.08 2.99
C MET A 124 1.39 0.25 2.02
N GLY A 125 2.67 0.60 1.83
CA GLY A 125 3.54 -0.05 0.84
C GLY A 125 3.13 0.18 -0.62
N LYS A 126 2.39 1.26 -0.91
CA LYS A 126 1.93 1.61 -2.25
C LYS A 126 2.92 2.53 -2.95
N PRO A 127 3.23 2.34 -4.24
CA PRO A 127 4.06 3.25 -5.01
C PRO A 127 3.52 4.69 -4.97
N ALA A 128 4.39 5.66 -4.68
CA ALA A 128 4.00 7.06 -4.66
C ALA A 128 5.07 7.99 -5.21
N VAL A 129 4.64 8.87 -6.11
CA VAL A 129 5.41 9.99 -6.65
C VAL A 129 4.72 11.27 -6.22
N VAL A 130 5.41 12.10 -5.42
CA VAL A 130 4.85 13.35 -4.90
C VAL A 130 5.64 14.55 -5.37
N GLY A 131 5.04 15.74 -5.40
CA GLY A 131 5.77 16.94 -5.79
C GLY A 131 6.21 16.91 -7.27
N ALA A 132 5.42 16.32 -8.16
CA ALA A 132 5.66 16.34 -9.60
C ALA A 132 5.24 17.71 -10.18
N GLN A 133 6.05 18.74 -9.94
CA GLN A 133 5.73 20.14 -10.26
C GLN A 133 5.55 20.41 -11.77
N ASP A 134 6.15 19.59 -12.62
CA ASP A 134 6.02 19.69 -14.08
C ASP A 134 4.63 19.27 -14.59
N ILE A 135 3.80 18.68 -13.73
CA ILE A 135 2.43 18.25 -14.04
C ILE A 135 1.46 19.33 -13.55
N GLU A 136 0.60 19.81 -14.44
CA GLU A 136 -0.52 20.69 -14.08
C GLU A 136 -1.80 19.86 -14.01
N ILE A 137 -2.33 19.69 -12.80
CA ILE A 137 -3.55 18.89 -12.55
C ILE A 137 -4.75 19.84 -12.52
N ASP A 138 -5.79 19.50 -13.28
CA ASP A 138 -7.10 20.15 -13.26
C ASP A 138 -8.16 19.14 -12.81
N GLU A 139 -8.63 19.30 -11.58
CA GLU A 139 -9.58 18.38 -10.96
C GLU A 139 -11.00 18.54 -11.52
N GLU A 140 -11.36 19.75 -11.95
CA GLU A 140 -12.68 20.01 -12.54
C GLU A 140 -12.76 19.42 -13.95
N ALA A 141 -11.70 19.59 -14.74
CA ALA A 141 -11.59 19.01 -16.08
C ALA A 141 -11.20 17.52 -16.05
N LYS A 142 -10.83 16.97 -14.89
CA LYS A 142 -10.42 15.59 -14.68
C LYS A 142 -9.28 15.17 -15.62
N GLU A 143 -8.27 16.03 -15.70
CA GLU A 143 -7.10 15.83 -16.56
C GLU A 143 -5.83 16.39 -15.92
N PHE A 144 -4.67 15.93 -16.40
CA PHE A 144 -3.43 16.63 -16.16
C PHE A 144 -2.65 16.87 -17.46
N LYS A 145 -1.88 17.95 -17.47
CA LYS A 145 -1.04 18.36 -18.59
C LYS A 145 0.42 18.33 -18.22
N VAL A 146 1.25 17.80 -19.12
CA VAL A 146 2.69 17.72 -18.95
C VAL A 146 3.38 17.61 -20.30
N ALA A 147 4.38 18.45 -20.54
CA ALA A 147 5.22 18.41 -21.75
C ALA A 147 4.42 18.34 -23.08
N GLY A 148 3.26 19.01 -23.15
CA GLY A 148 2.39 19.01 -24.32
C GLY A 148 1.51 17.76 -24.51
N THR A 149 1.56 16.80 -23.59
CA THR A 149 0.60 15.70 -23.48
C THR A 149 -0.48 16.05 -22.46
N THR A 150 -1.73 15.70 -22.76
CA THR A 150 -2.85 15.73 -21.81
C THR A 150 -3.24 14.29 -21.50
N ILE A 151 -3.36 13.95 -20.21
CA ILE A 151 -3.89 12.67 -19.73
C ILE A 151 -5.24 12.95 -19.08
N VAL A 152 -6.28 12.29 -19.58
CA VAL A 152 -7.65 12.42 -19.06
C VAL A 152 -8.02 11.25 -18.15
N GLU A 153 -9.06 11.42 -17.34
CA GLU A 153 -9.55 10.38 -16.43
C GLU A 153 -9.83 9.06 -17.17
N GLY A 154 -9.36 7.96 -16.59
CA GLY A 154 -9.50 6.62 -17.16
C GLY A 154 -8.36 6.20 -18.10
N GLU A 155 -7.48 7.11 -18.51
CA GLU A 155 -6.30 6.75 -19.29
C GLU A 155 -5.21 6.10 -18.44
N TYR A 156 -4.45 5.18 -19.04
CA TYR A 156 -3.37 4.50 -18.34
C TYR A 156 -2.15 5.39 -18.20
N ILE A 157 -1.61 5.40 -16.98
CA ILE A 157 -0.28 5.90 -16.68
C ILE A 157 0.50 4.86 -15.89
N THR A 158 1.81 5.01 -15.88
CA THR A 158 2.69 4.24 -14.99
C THR A 158 3.44 5.20 -14.10
N ILE A 159 3.49 4.91 -12.79
CA ILE A 159 4.36 5.60 -11.86
C ILE A 159 5.43 4.66 -11.33
N ASP A 160 6.64 5.18 -11.17
CA ASP A 160 7.77 4.51 -10.52
C ASP A 160 8.15 5.31 -9.28
N GLY A 161 7.58 4.91 -8.15
CA GLY A 161 7.85 5.46 -6.84
C GLY A 161 9.25 5.16 -6.31
N THR A 162 10.03 4.29 -6.96
CA THR A 162 11.46 4.07 -6.65
C THR A 162 12.32 5.19 -7.22
N THR A 163 12.09 5.57 -8.48
CA THR A 163 12.90 6.58 -9.19
C THR A 163 12.25 7.96 -9.27
N GLY A 164 10.96 8.07 -8.93
CA GLY A 164 10.16 9.28 -9.01
C GLY A 164 9.63 9.59 -10.42
N ARG A 165 9.64 8.62 -11.35
CA ARG A 165 9.23 8.86 -12.75
C ARG A 165 7.72 8.68 -12.92
N VAL A 166 7.12 9.54 -13.73
CA VAL A 166 5.75 9.40 -14.27
C VAL A 166 5.89 9.12 -15.75
N ILE A 167 5.21 8.08 -16.24
CA ILE A 167 5.41 7.50 -17.56
C ILE A 167 4.07 7.38 -18.28
N GLU A 168 4.09 7.67 -19.58
CA GLU A 168 2.91 7.59 -20.42
C GLU A 168 2.48 6.14 -20.66
N GLY A 169 1.18 5.87 -20.52
CA GLY A 169 0.61 4.58 -20.85
C GLY A 169 0.89 3.47 -19.84
N LYS A 170 0.51 2.26 -20.24
CA LYS A 170 0.76 1.02 -19.50
C LYS A 170 2.08 0.42 -19.95
N VAL A 171 3.04 0.30 -19.04
CA VAL A 171 4.31 -0.38 -19.31
C VAL A 171 4.36 -1.78 -18.68
N PRO A 172 5.15 -2.72 -19.23
CA PRO A 172 5.43 -4.00 -18.60
C PRO A 172 6.11 -3.81 -17.24
N LEU A 173 5.54 -4.46 -16.22
CA LEU A 173 6.10 -4.51 -14.87
C LEU A 173 6.63 -5.91 -14.59
N ILE A 174 7.76 -5.98 -13.90
CA ILE A 174 8.36 -7.19 -13.40
C ILE A 174 7.96 -7.33 -11.93
N GLU A 175 7.31 -8.45 -11.61
CA GLU A 175 7.02 -8.83 -10.24
C GLU A 175 8.33 -9.19 -9.52
N PRO A 176 8.50 -8.79 -8.24
CA PRO A 176 9.65 -9.19 -7.47
C PRO A 176 9.61 -10.71 -7.25
N GLU A 177 10.57 -11.45 -7.79
CA GLU A 177 10.70 -12.89 -7.52
C GLU A 177 11.75 -13.13 -6.44
N ILE A 178 11.33 -13.72 -5.32
CA ILE A 178 12.24 -14.29 -4.32
C ILE A 178 12.66 -15.68 -4.79
N LYS A 179 13.61 -15.73 -5.73
CA LYS A 179 14.15 -16.99 -6.26
C LYS A 179 15.66 -16.91 -6.42
N GLY A 180 16.26 -18.09 -6.62
CA GLY A 180 17.69 -18.23 -6.88
C GLY A 180 18.54 -17.65 -5.76
N GLU A 181 19.52 -16.85 -6.16
CA GLU A 181 20.54 -16.29 -5.26
C GLU A 181 19.93 -15.40 -4.17
N PHE A 182 18.78 -14.76 -4.40
CA PHE A 182 18.14 -13.96 -3.36
C PHE A 182 17.55 -14.81 -2.24
N LEU A 183 16.95 -15.96 -2.57
CA LEU A 183 16.47 -16.91 -1.57
C LEU A 183 17.64 -17.51 -0.78
N GLU A 184 18.71 -17.91 -1.49
CA GLU A 184 19.91 -18.45 -0.84
C GLU A 184 20.56 -17.44 0.12
N LEU A 185 20.57 -16.14 -0.22
CA LEU A 185 21.02 -15.10 0.68
C LEU A 185 20.15 -15.03 1.95
N LEU A 186 18.83 -15.10 1.81
CA LEU A 186 17.91 -15.09 2.95
C LEU A 186 18.11 -16.33 3.84
N GLU A 187 18.26 -17.51 3.25
CA GLU A 187 18.55 -18.75 3.98
C GLU A 187 19.87 -18.65 4.76
N MET A 188 20.94 -18.15 4.14
CA MET A 188 22.21 -17.89 4.84
C MET A 188 22.05 -16.87 5.97
N THR A 189 21.18 -15.88 5.79
CA THR A 189 20.88 -14.87 6.82
C THR A 189 20.10 -15.48 7.98
N ASP A 190 19.15 -16.39 7.69
CA ASP A 190 18.36 -17.11 8.68
C ASP A 190 19.22 -18.00 9.59
N GLU A 191 20.31 -18.56 9.07
CA GLU A 191 21.24 -19.37 9.86
C GLU A 191 22.08 -18.56 10.86
N VAL A 192 22.35 -17.28 10.57
CA VAL A 192 23.22 -16.42 11.39
C VAL A 192 22.41 -15.56 12.35
N ARG A 193 21.18 -15.18 11.99
CA ARG A 193 20.38 -14.27 12.82
C ARG A 193 19.98 -14.93 14.14
N THR A 194 19.91 -14.10 15.19
CA THR A 194 19.41 -14.50 16.50
C THR A 194 18.00 -13.99 16.78
N MET A 195 17.59 -12.93 16.08
CA MET A 195 16.27 -12.33 16.24
C MET A 195 15.26 -12.99 15.31
N GLY A 196 14.08 -13.29 15.84
CA GLY A 196 12.96 -13.76 15.04
C GLY A 196 12.34 -12.64 14.19
N VAL A 197 11.86 -12.98 13.00
CA VAL A 197 11.20 -12.01 12.09
C VAL A 197 9.74 -12.40 11.95
N ARG A 198 8.86 -11.58 12.54
CA ARG A 198 7.40 -11.71 12.42
C ARG A 198 6.84 -10.51 11.65
N ALA A 199 5.73 -10.71 10.96
CA ALA A 199 5.09 -9.67 10.19
C ALA A 199 4.04 -8.90 10.98
N ASN A 200 3.77 -7.66 10.58
CA ASN A 200 2.51 -7.00 10.90
C ASN A 200 1.55 -7.32 9.76
N ALA A 201 0.45 -8.00 10.06
CA ALA A 201 -0.50 -8.46 9.06
C ALA A 201 -1.91 -8.46 9.65
N ASP A 202 -2.80 -7.72 8.98
CA ASP A 202 -4.14 -7.44 9.47
C ASP A 202 -5.20 -8.20 8.66
N THR A 203 -4.86 -8.63 7.44
CA THR A 203 -5.75 -9.37 6.52
C THR A 203 -5.18 -10.75 6.15
N PRO A 204 -6.02 -11.69 5.67
CA PRO A 204 -5.57 -12.96 5.13
C PRO A 204 -4.56 -12.80 3.97
N ILE A 205 -4.75 -11.79 3.12
CA ILE A 205 -3.85 -11.49 1.99
C ILE A 205 -2.47 -11.10 2.51
N ASP A 206 -2.41 -10.24 3.53
CA ASP A 206 -1.13 -9.81 4.14
C ASP A 206 -0.44 -10.97 4.85
N ALA A 207 -1.20 -11.81 5.55
CA ALA A 207 -0.68 -13.01 6.20
C ALA A 207 -0.05 -13.96 5.18
N LYS A 208 -0.71 -14.20 4.05
CA LYS A 208 -0.19 -15.07 2.98
C LYS A 208 1.10 -14.52 2.40
N LYS A 209 1.12 -13.23 2.05
CA LYS A 209 2.34 -12.56 1.56
C LYS A 209 3.46 -12.66 2.60
N ALA A 210 3.19 -12.33 3.86
CA ALA A 210 4.19 -12.43 4.93
C ALA A 210 4.84 -13.82 5.01
N LEU A 211 4.03 -14.88 4.86
CA LEU A 211 4.53 -16.25 4.82
C LEU A 211 5.42 -16.52 3.60
N GLU A 212 5.04 -16.03 2.41
CA GLU A 212 5.84 -16.13 1.19
C GLU A 212 7.21 -15.43 1.33
N PHE A 213 7.29 -14.35 2.12
CA PHE A 213 8.55 -13.65 2.46
C PHE A 213 9.33 -14.29 3.63
N GLY A 214 8.89 -15.46 4.14
CA GLY A 214 9.61 -16.20 5.19
C GLY A 214 9.28 -15.78 6.63
N ALA A 215 8.18 -15.04 6.87
CA ALA A 215 7.81 -14.65 8.22
C ALA A 215 7.60 -15.87 9.14
N GLU A 216 8.11 -15.76 10.37
CA GLU A 216 8.01 -16.80 11.40
C GLU A 216 6.68 -16.74 12.16
N GLY A 217 5.79 -15.83 11.79
CA GLY A 217 4.46 -15.62 12.36
C GLY A 217 4.04 -14.17 12.24
N ILE A 218 2.93 -13.80 12.89
CA ILE A 218 2.40 -12.44 12.90
C ILE A 218 2.65 -11.81 14.26
N GLY A 219 3.51 -10.79 14.32
CA GLY A 219 3.87 -10.09 15.56
C GLY A 219 2.82 -9.08 16.00
N LEU A 220 1.99 -8.60 15.07
CA LEU A 220 0.90 -7.67 15.33
C LEU A 220 -0.19 -7.83 14.26
N THR A 221 -1.38 -8.23 14.70
CA THR A 221 -2.64 -8.07 13.96
C THR A 221 -3.44 -6.96 14.62
N ARG A 222 -3.70 -5.87 13.88
CA ARG A 222 -4.50 -4.73 14.31
C ARG A 222 -5.96 -4.99 13.98
N THR A 223 -6.77 -5.16 15.01
CA THR A 223 -8.21 -5.45 14.83
C THR A 223 -8.99 -4.27 14.25
N GLU A 224 -8.47 -3.06 14.44
CA GLU A 224 -9.02 -1.81 13.91
C GLU A 224 -9.22 -1.82 12.40
N HIS A 225 -8.20 -2.26 11.67
CA HIS A 225 -8.21 -2.25 10.21
C HIS A 225 -9.24 -3.23 9.66
N MET A 226 -9.56 -4.28 10.42
CA MET A 226 -10.63 -5.24 10.09
C MET A 226 -12.02 -4.60 10.17
N PHE A 227 -12.18 -3.46 10.85
CA PHE A 227 -13.46 -2.75 11.02
C PHE A 227 -13.69 -1.65 9.98
N MET A 228 -12.62 -1.17 9.33
CA MET A 228 -12.68 -0.07 8.36
C MET A 228 -13.22 -0.49 6.98
N ALA A 229 -13.46 -1.78 6.76
CA ALA A 229 -14.11 -2.24 5.53
C ALA A 229 -15.54 -1.66 5.43
N GLN A 230 -15.95 -1.24 4.22
CA GLN A 230 -17.22 -0.55 3.96
C GLN A 230 -18.44 -1.25 4.55
N GLU A 231 -18.48 -2.59 4.49
CA GLU A 231 -19.62 -3.38 5.01
C GLU A 231 -19.68 -3.41 6.54
N ARG A 232 -18.56 -3.14 7.22
CA ARG A 232 -18.38 -3.32 8.66
C ARG A 232 -18.44 -2.01 9.42
N LEU A 233 -17.95 -0.93 8.82
CA LEU A 233 -17.92 0.39 9.42
C LEU A 233 -19.32 0.84 9.91
N PRO A 234 -20.43 0.69 9.15
CA PRO A 234 -21.76 1.05 9.63
C PRO A 234 -22.23 0.23 10.84
N VAL A 235 -21.78 -1.03 10.96
CA VAL A 235 -22.13 -1.89 12.11
C VAL A 235 -21.37 -1.44 13.35
N VAL A 236 -20.11 -1.06 13.19
CA VAL A 236 -19.25 -0.51 14.26
C VAL A 236 -19.78 0.85 14.71
N GLN A 237 -20.16 1.73 13.80
CA GLN A 237 -20.81 3.00 14.11
C GLN A 237 -22.13 2.80 14.90
N LYS A 238 -22.96 1.82 14.51
CA LYS A 238 -24.16 1.45 15.27
C LYS A 238 -23.84 0.99 16.70
N MET A 239 -22.78 0.20 16.88
CA MET A 239 -22.32 -0.22 18.21
C MET A 239 -21.89 0.98 19.06
N ILE A 240 -21.18 1.95 18.47
CA ILE A 240 -20.68 3.16 19.17
C ILE A 240 -21.86 4.07 19.56
N MET A 241 -22.83 4.26 18.65
CA MET A 241 -24.01 5.12 18.86
C MET A 241 -25.13 4.47 19.69
N ALA A 242 -25.00 3.18 20.02
CA ALA A 242 -25.99 2.44 20.80
C ALA A 242 -26.25 3.09 22.16
N ARG A 243 -27.53 3.40 22.45
CA ARG A 243 -27.97 4.03 23.70
C ARG A 243 -28.31 3.02 24.79
N THR A 244 -28.60 1.78 24.41
CA THR A 244 -28.89 0.69 25.34
C THR A 244 -27.84 -0.41 25.23
N MET A 245 -27.74 -1.23 26.28
CA MET A 245 -26.87 -2.41 26.25
C MET A 245 -27.35 -3.45 25.24
N GLU A 246 -28.66 -3.55 25.02
CA GLU A 246 -29.29 -4.46 24.06
C GLU A 246 -28.90 -4.10 22.62
N ASP A 247 -29.07 -2.82 22.24
CA ASP A 247 -28.66 -2.33 20.92
C ASP A 247 -27.16 -2.55 20.66
N ARG A 248 -26.34 -2.39 21.70
CA ARG A 248 -24.89 -2.63 21.61
C ARG A 248 -24.57 -4.11 21.41
N GLN A 249 -25.26 -4.99 22.12
CA GLN A 249 -25.09 -6.44 21.98
C GLN A 249 -25.51 -6.91 20.59
N ASP A 250 -26.60 -6.37 20.04
CA ASP A 250 -27.05 -6.68 18.68
C ASP A 250 -26.04 -6.27 17.61
N ALA A 251 -25.41 -5.10 17.77
CA ALA A 251 -24.35 -4.66 16.87
C ALA A 251 -23.09 -5.55 17.00
N LEU A 252 -22.69 -5.90 18.22
CA LEU A 252 -21.56 -6.81 18.48
C LEU A 252 -21.82 -8.22 17.91
N ALA A 253 -23.06 -8.72 17.98
CA ALA A 253 -23.43 -10.02 17.44
C ALA A 253 -23.28 -10.09 15.92
N LYS A 254 -23.41 -8.95 15.22
CA LYS A 254 -23.17 -8.83 13.77
C LYS A 254 -21.68 -8.75 13.42
N ILE A 255 -20.88 -8.11 14.26
CA ILE A 255 -19.42 -7.99 14.07
C ILE A 255 -18.71 -9.34 14.32
N LEU A 256 -19.19 -10.10 15.31
CA LEU A 256 -18.60 -11.38 15.72
C LEU A 256 -18.33 -12.36 14.55
N PRO A 257 -19.31 -12.71 13.69
CA PRO A 257 -19.07 -13.64 12.59
C PRO A 257 -18.07 -13.12 11.57
N MET A 258 -18.01 -11.80 11.35
CA MET A 258 -17.09 -11.15 10.41
C MET A 258 -15.64 -11.28 10.91
N GLN A 259 -15.37 -10.87 12.15
CA GLN A 259 -14.03 -11.03 12.74
C GLN A 259 -13.62 -12.50 12.85
N LYS A 260 -14.56 -13.37 13.24
CA LYS A 260 -14.28 -14.81 13.36
C LYS A 260 -13.86 -15.41 12.01
N GLY A 261 -14.47 -14.97 10.91
CA GLY A 261 -14.10 -15.39 9.56
C GLY A 261 -12.64 -15.05 9.24
N ASP A 262 -12.28 -13.79 9.41
CA ASP A 262 -10.91 -13.32 9.13
C ASP A 262 -9.86 -14.03 9.98
N PHE A 263 -10.10 -14.17 11.29
CA PHE A 263 -9.16 -14.87 12.17
C PHE A 263 -9.02 -16.35 11.81
N LEU A 264 -10.12 -17.01 11.42
CA LEU A 264 -10.06 -18.40 10.97
C LEU A 264 -9.15 -18.54 9.75
N GLU A 265 -9.24 -17.62 8.80
CA GLU A 265 -8.37 -17.61 7.62
C GLU A 265 -6.92 -17.30 7.97
N ILE A 266 -6.69 -16.29 8.80
CA ILE A 266 -5.33 -15.94 9.27
C ILE A 266 -4.70 -17.14 9.99
N PHE A 267 -5.42 -17.83 10.87
CA PHE A 267 -4.91 -19.00 11.58
C PHE A 267 -4.64 -20.20 10.66
N LYS A 268 -5.47 -20.40 9.64
CA LYS A 268 -5.22 -21.43 8.61
C LYS A 268 -3.96 -21.14 7.82
N ILE A 269 -3.74 -19.88 7.43
CA ILE A 269 -2.56 -19.46 6.67
C ILE A 269 -1.30 -19.58 7.55
N MET A 270 -1.40 -19.20 8.82
CA MET A 270 -0.30 -19.24 9.79
C MET A 270 -0.25 -20.56 10.57
N GLU A 271 -0.65 -21.67 9.97
CA GLU A 271 -0.64 -22.98 10.64
C GLU A 271 0.74 -23.30 11.20
N GLY A 272 0.80 -23.63 12.50
CA GLY A 272 2.05 -23.91 13.22
C GLY A 272 2.90 -22.68 13.59
N LYS A 273 2.45 -21.46 13.31
CA LYS A 273 3.17 -20.21 13.62
C LYS A 273 2.40 -19.32 14.61
N PRO A 274 3.09 -18.55 15.48
CA PRO A 274 2.44 -17.68 16.45
C PRO A 274 1.81 -16.45 15.78
N VAL A 275 0.56 -16.16 16.15
CA VAL A 275 -0.19 -14.97 15.72
C VAL A 275 -0.53 -14.13 16.95
N THR A 276 -0.04 -12.89 16.99
CA THR A 276 -0.27 -11.96 18.09
C THR A 276 -1.34 -10.95 17.69
N ILE A 277 -2.49 -11.02 18.34
CA ILE A 277 -3.64 -10.16 18.06
C ILE A 277 -3.69 -9.04 19.10
N ARG A 278 -3.73 -7.80 18.63
CA ARG A 278 -3.97 -6.63 19.47
C ARG A 278 -5.47 -6.33 19.48
N LEU A 279 -6.02 -6.19 20.69
CA LEU A 279 -7.40 -5.75 20.87
C LEU A 279 -7.59 -4.32 20.37
N LEU A 280 -8.84 -3.89 20.28
CA LEU A 280 -9.21 -2.56 19.81
C LEU A 280 -8.49 -1.46 20.62
N ASP A 281 -7.65 -0.70 19.95
CA ASP A 281 -6.79 0.37 20.48
C ASP A 281 -7.28 1.82 20.22
N PRO A 282 -7.88 2.16 19.07
CA PRO A 282 -8.13 3.55 18.70
C PRO A 282 -9.34 4.08 19.45
N PRO A 283 -9.36 5.40 19.68
CA PRO A 283 -10.52 6.04 20.27
C PRO A 283 -11.71 5.97 19.31
N LEU A 284 -12.92 5.83 19.89
CA LEU A 284 -14.13 5.56 19.11
C LEU A 284 -14.48 6.63 18.07
N HIS A 285 -13.98 7.87 18.22
CA HIS A 285 -14.24 8.95 17.28
C HIS A 285 -13.58 8.73 15.91
N GLU A 286 -12.54 7.89 15.82
CA GLU A 286 -11.89 7.55 14.53
C GLU A 286 -12.78 6.71 13.61
N PHE A 287 -13.87 6.12 14.13
CA PHE A 287 -14.86 5.39 13.33
C PHE A 287 -16.05 6.25 12.89
N LEU A 288 -16.13 7.49 13.36
CA LEU A 288 -17.25 8.38 13.06
C LEU A 288 -16.90 9.28 11.87
N PRO A 289 -17.90 9.66 11.05
CA PRO A 289 -17.68 10.63 9.98
C PRO A 289 -17.19 11.97 10.56
N GLU A 290 -16.36 12.68 9.79
CA GLU A 290 -15.90 14.00 10.19
C GLU A 290 -17.06 15.00 10.28
N LEU A 291 -16.94 15.98 11.18
CA LEU A 291 -17.99 16.97 11.42
C LEU A 291 -18.33 17.77 10.15
N SER A 292 -17.33 18.03 9.30
CA SER A 292 -17.49 18.66 7.98
C SER A 292 -18.45 17.85 7.09
N THR A 293 -18.21 16.54 6.96
CA THR A 293 -19.04 15.61 6.18
C THR A 293 -20.48 15.61 6.71
N VAL A 294 -20.66 15.48 8.02
CA VAL A 294 -21.99 15.47 8.65
C VAL A 294 -22.74 16.79 8.42
N LEU A 295 -22.03 17.93 8.44
CA LEU A 295 -22.65 19.24 8.19
C LEU A 295 -23.08 19.41 6.74
N LEU A 296 -22.32 18.86 5.78
CA LEU A 296 -22.66 18.87 4.36
C LEU A 296 -23.90 17.99 4.09
N GLU A 297 -23.90 16.74 4.56
CA GLU A 297 -25.06 15.84 4.44
C GLU A 297 -26.33 16.47 5.06
N TYR A 298 -26.18 17.12 6.22
CA TYR A 298 -27.28 17.81 6.87
C TYR A 298 -27.81 19.00 6.05
N GLN A 299 -26.93 19.72 5.36
CA GLN A 299 -27.33 20.82 4.47
C GLN A 299 -28.05 20.27 3.25
N GLU A 300 -27.54 19.23 2.60
CA GLU A 300 -28.17 18.58 1.44
C GLU A 300 -29.56 18.04 1.77
N LEU A 301 -29.69 17.30 2.88
CA LEU A 301 -31.00 16.81 3.35
C LEU A 301 -31.99 17.94 3.63
N LYS A 302 -31.50 19.10 4.12
CA LYS A 302 -32.33 20.30 4.31
C LYS A 302 -32.77 20.94 3.00
N TYR A 303 -31.97 20.85 1.94
CA TYR A 303 -32.33 21.33 0.62
C TYR A 303 -33.36 20.40 -0.04
N ASP A 304 -33.21 19.08 0.08
CA ASP A 304 -34.14 18.09 -0.48
C ASP A 304 -35.53 18.05 0.22
N LEU A 305 -35.61 18.57 1.44
CA LEU A 305 -36.85 18.70 2.22
C LEU A 305 -37.65 19.98 1.90
N ASN A 306 -37.13 20.89 1.06
CA ASN A 306 -37.80 22.13 0.63
C ASN A 306 -38.19 22.08 -0.85
#